data_AF-A0A0K8S8N7-F1
#
_entry.id   AF-A0A0K8S8N7-F1
#
_cell.length_a   1.000
_cell.length_b   1.000
_cell.length_c   1.000
_cell.angle_alpha   90.00
_cell.angle_beta   90.00
_cell.angle_gamma   90.00
#
_symmetry.space_group_name_H-M   'P 1'
#
loop_
_entity.id
_entity.type
_entity.pdbx_description
1 polymer ?
#
loop_
_entity_poly.entity_id
_entity_poly.type
_entity_poly.pdbx_seq_one_letter_code
_entity_poly.pdbx_strand_id
1 'polypeptide(L)'
;MVFRTVSIFVLIWAFAEGFVANRQAQLVLDKMTAISASHANEWFALPQFTYHDSFYGYDVTYTPRFRSLAGFDMYDNATTSIVSQKLYIHIPLNVRDLVTEYQVTCEGREYETFVQNVTTSNLDQAPSKSA
;
A
#
# COMPACT_ATOMS: atom_id res chain seq x y z
N MET A 1 -27.48 -39.14 -5.58
CA MET A 1 -27.77 -38.05 -4.63
C MET A 1 -26.55 -37.67 -3.77
N VAL A 2 -25.81 -38.64 -3.20
CA VAL A 2 -24.68 -38.42 -2.26
C VAL A 2 -23.54 -37.51 -2.79
N PHE A 3 -23.12 -37.66 -4.06
CA PHE A 3 -22.06 -36.83 -4.64
C PHE A 3 -22.41 -35.34 -4.77
N ARG A 4 -23.69 -35.02 -5.00
CA ARG A 4 -24.16 -33.62 -5.07
C ARG A 4 -24.14 -32.97 -3.70
N THR A 5 -24.51 -33.70 -2.65
CA THR A 5 -24.53 -33.18 -1.27
C THR A 5 -23.12 -32.88 -0.77
N VAL A 6 -22.15 -33.77 -0.99
CA VAL A 6 -20.75 -33.56 -0.58
C VAL A 6 -20.14 -32.34 -1.28
N SER A 7 -20.40 -32.17 -2.58
CA SER A 7 -19.90 -31.02 -3.36
C SER A 7 -20.45 -29.69 -2.83
N ILE A 8 -21.73 -29.66 -2.43
CA ILE A 8 -22.36 -28.47 -1.83
C ILE A 8 -21.74 -28.14 -0.47
N PHE A 9 -21.48 -29.14 0.39
CA PHE A 9 -20.84 -28.92 1.69
C PHE A 9 -19.39 -28.42 1.57
N VAL A 10 -18.61 -28.96 0.63
CA VAL A 10 -17.25 -28.50 0.37
C VAL A 10 -17.24 -27.06 -0.16
N LEU A 11 -18.19 -26.71 -1.04
CA LEU A 11 -18.34 -25.33 -1.51
C LEU A 11 -18.70 -24.39 -0.36
N ILE A 12 -19.72 -24.71 0.45
CA ILE A 12 -20.15 -23.88 1.59
C ILE A 12 -19.00 -23.69 2.59
N TRP A 13 -18.22 -24.73 2.86
CA TRP A 13 -17.08 -24.66 3.76
C TRP A 13 -15.96 -23.79 3.19
N ALA A 14 -15.60 -23.95 1.91
CA ALA A 14 -14.63 -23.09 1.25
C ALA A 14 -15.07 -21.61 1.21
N PHE A 15 -16.36 -21.34 0.98
CA PHE A 15 -16.92 -19.99 1.06
C PHE A 15 -16.88 -19.43 2.49
N ALA A 16 -17.15 -20.25 3.50
CA ALA A 16 -17.09 -19.84 4.90
C ALA A 16 -15.65 -19.53 5.34
N GLU A 17 -14.67 -20.34 4.92
CA GLU A 17 -13.25 -20.09 5.20
C GLU A 17 -12.76 -18.82 4.50
N GLY A 18 -13.08 -18.61 3.22
CA GLY A 18 -12.74 -17.39 2.50
C GLY A 18 -13.40 -16.14 3.11
N PHE A 19 -14.66 -16.24 3.53
CA PHE A 19 -15.36 -15.14 4.21
C PHE A 19 -14.74 -14.80 5.57
N VAL A 20 -14.38 -15.80 6.37
CA VAL A 20 -13.71 -15.60 7.66
C VAL A 20 -12.30 -15.04 7.45
N ALA A 21 -11.55 -15.53 6.47
CA ALA A 21 -10.22 -15.03 6.13
C ALA A 21 -10.26 -13.56 5.71
N ASN A 22 -11.17 -13.18 4.82
CA ASN A 22 -11.38 -11.79 4.41
C ASN A 22 -11.72 -10.88 5.59
N ARG A 23 -12.59 -11.32 6.49
CA ARG A 23 -12.96 -10.53 7.68
C ARG A 23 -11.78 -10.34 8.63
N GLN A 24 -11.01 -11.39 8.89
CA GLN A 24 -9.81 -11.30 9.72
C GLN A 24 -8.73 -10.44 9.06
N ALA A 25 -8.57 -10.57 7.74
CA ALA A 25 -7.66 -9.74 6.96
C ALA A 25 -8.01 -8.26 7.08
N GLN A 26 -9.28 -7.89 6.93
CA GLN A 26 -9.71 -6.51 7.09
C GLN A 26 -9.40 -5.96 8.49
N LEU A 27 -9.64 -6.75 9.55
CA LEU A 27 -9.30 -6.34 10.92
C LEU A 27 -7.79 -6.09 11.09
N VAL A 28 -6.96 -6.91 10.45
CA VAL A 28 -5.50 -6.71 10.42
C VAL A 28 -5.16 -5.41 9.70
N LEU A 29 -5.74 -5.15 8.52
CA LEU A 29 -5.49 -3.93 7.75
C LEU A 29 -5.95 -2.66 8.48
N ASP A 30 -7.09 -2.70 9.18
CA ASP A 30 -7.58 -1.59 9.99
C ASP A 30 -6.61 -1.27 11.13
N LYS A 31 -6.05 -2.31 11.78
CA LYS A 31 -5.04 -2.15 12.83
C LYS A 31 -3.70 -1.64 12.26
N MET A 32 -3.27 -2.17 11.12
CA MET A 32 -2.08 -1.68 10.41
C MET A 32 -2.23 -0.21 10.05
N THR A 33 -3.41 0.22 9.59
CA THR A 33 -3.71 1.62 9.28
C THR A 33 -3.56 2.49 10.52
N ALA A 34 -4.19 2.10 11.64
CA ALA A 34 -4.12 2.85 12.89
C ALA A 34 -2.68 2.97 13.44
N ILE A 35 -1.90 1.89 13.38
CA ILE A 35 -0.50 1.88 13.84
C ILE A 35 0.36 2.73 12.92
N SER A 36 0.22 2.56 11.60
CA SER A 36 1.01 3.29 10.61
C SER A 36 0.71 4.79 10.65
N ALA A 37 -0.54 5.19 10.87
CA ALA A 37 -0.91 6.60 11.03
C ALA A 37 -0.33 7.23 12.32
N SER A 38 -0.24 6.46 13.40
CA SER A 38 0.32 6.93 14.68
C SER A 38 1.84 7.00 14.71
N HIS A 39 2.52 6.17 13.90
CA HIS A 39 3.99 6.14 13.78
C HIS A 39 4.46 6.60 12.39
N ALA A 40 3.66 7.41 11.71
CA ALA A 40 3.85 7.68 10.29
C ALA A 40 5.19 8.35 9.97
N ASN A 41 5.66 9.23 10.87
CA ASN A 41 6.96 9.88 10.74
C ASN A 41 8.14 8.94 10.92
N GLU A 42 7.96 7.77 11.54
CA GLU A 42 9.01 6.75 11.68
C GLU A 42 8.98 5.77 10.50
N TRP A 43 7.79 5.36 10.07
CA TRP A 43 7.60 4.30 9.07
C TRP A 43 7.71 4.81 7.64
N PHE A 44 7.35 6.08 7.40
CA PHE A 44 7.38 6.71 6.08
C PHE A 44 8.44 7.82 5.98
N ALA A 45 9.39 7.87 6.94
CA ALA A 45 10.56 8.73 6.80
C ALA A 45 11.41 8.25 5.62
N LEU A 46 11.38 9.03 4.54
CA LEU A 46 12.34 8.89 3.46
C LEU A 46 13.56 9.76 3.76
N PRO A 47 14.78 9.34 3.36
CA PRO A 47 15.95 10.19 3.48
C PRO A 47 15.84 11.38 2.51
N GLN A 48 16.43 12.51 2.90
CA GLN A 48 16.68 13.61 1.96
C GLN A 48 17.60 13.10 0.85
N PHE A 49 17.32 13.51 -0.39
CA PHE A 49 18.18 13.24 -1.53
C PHE A 49 18.35 14.48 -2.39
N THR A 50 19.48 14.56 -3.08
CA THR A 50 19.81 15.65 -4.00
C THR A 50 20.23 15.02 -5.32
N TYR A 51 19.70 15.52 -6.43
CA TYR A 51 20.20 15.18 -7.76
C TYR A 51 20.70 16.42 -8.47
N HIS A 52 21.76 16.24 -9.26
CA HIS A 52 22.31 17.28 -10.10
C HIS A 52 21.66 17.20 -11.48
N ASP A 53 20.90 18.23 -11.86
CA ASP A 53 20.38 18.36 -13.22
C ASP A 53 21.45 18.97 -14.12
N SER A 54 22.14 18.12 -14.88
CA SER A 54 23.19 18.52 -15.80
C SER A 54 22.71 19.40 -16.95
N PHE A 55 21.43 19.39 -17.30
CA PHE A 55 20.90 20.15 -18.44
C PHE A 55 20.72 21.62 -18.07
N TYR A 56 20.26 21.89 -16.85
CA TYR A 56 20.03 23.25 -16.35
C TYR A 56 21.09 23.75 -15.37
N GLY A 57 22.00 22.88 -14.91
CA GLY A 57 23.07 23.23 -13.97
C GLY A 57 22.56 23.53 -12.56
N TYR A 58 21.46 22.91 -12.15
CA TYR A 58 20.85 23.08 -10.82
C TYR A 58 21.10 21.83 -9.97
N ASP A 59 21.35 22.04 -8.68
CA ASP A 59 21.21 21.00 -7.67
C ASP A 59 19.79 21.04 -7.12
N VAL A 60 19.04 19.96 -7.26
CA VAL A 60 17.66 19.85 -6.78
C VAL A 60 17.62 18.92 -5.57
N THR A 61 17.31 19.50 -4.42
CA THR A 61 17.23 18.80 -3.14
C THR A 61 15.77 18.55 -2.76
N TYR A 62 15.43 17.29 -2.46
CA TYR A 62 14.12 16.87 -2.01
C TYR A 62 14.18 16.49 -0.55
N THR A 63 13.45 17.23 0.28
CA THR A 63 13.27 16.92 1.71
C THR A 63 11.87 16.34 1.91
N PRO A 64 11.72 15.01 1.98
CA PRO A 64 10.44 14.35 2.18
C PRO A 64 9.89 14.56 3.59
N ARG A 65 8.57 14.63 3.68
CA ARG A 65 7.78 14.62 4.91
C ARG A 65 6.54 13.78 4.69
N PHE A 66 6.21 12.96 5.67
CA PHE A 66 4.93 12.30 5.68
C PHE A 66 3.81 13.35 5.81
N ARG A 67 2.76 13.22 4.98
CA ARG A 67 1.60 14.10 5.04
C ARG A 67 0.36 13.36 5.52
N SER A 68 -0.02 12.29 4.84
CA SER A 68 -1.22 11.52 5.19
C SER A 68 -1.17 10.10 4.63
N LEU A 69 -1.96 9.21 5.24
CA LEU A 69 -2.22 7.86 4.77
C LEU A 69 -3.71 7.60 4.97
N ALA A 70 -4.44 7.27 3.90
CA ALA A 70 -5.85 6.94 4.01
C ALA A 70 -6.08 5.50 4.51
N GLY A 71 -5.12 4.60 4.30
CA GLY A 71 -5.08 3.28 4.94
C GLY A 71 -4.54 2.18 4.03
N PHE A 72 -4.84 0.95 4.42
CA PHE A 72 -4.55 -0.24 3.64
C PHE A 72 -5.85 -0.96 3.30
N ASP A 73 -6.00 -1.34 2.04
CA ASP A 73 -7.14 -2.09 1.55
C ASP A 73 -6.67 -3.40 0.90
N MET A 74 -7.58 -4.37 0.78
CA MET A 74 -7.31 -5.57 0.00
C MET A 74 -7.62 -5.31 -1.48
N TYR A 75 -6.69 -5.64 -2.39
CA TYR A 75 -6.96 -5.54 -3.83
C TYR A 75 -7.59 -6.81 -4.42
N ASP A 76 -7.59 -7.91 -3.67
CA ASP A 76 -8.26 -9.17 -4.01
C ASP A 76 -8.68 -9.89 -2.72
N ASN A 77 -9.33 -11.05 -2.81
CA ASN A 77 -9.70 -11.84 -1.65
C ASN A 77 -8.47 -12.41 -0.95
N ALA A 78 -8.49 -12.37 0.38
CA ALA A 78 -7.55 -13.11 1.20
C ALA A 78 -7.73 -14.62 0.98
N THR A 79 -6.61 -15.34 0.92
CA THR A 79 -6.60 -16.80 0.74
C THR A 79 -5.98 -17.48 1.94
N THR A 80 -6.33 -18.74 2.17
CA THR A 80 -5.78 -19.54 3.27
C THR A 80 -4.99 -20.72 2.73
N SER A 81 -3.94 -21.10 3.44
CA SER A 81 -3.18 -22.32 3.14
C SER A 81 -2.77 -23.03 4.42
N ILE A 82 -2.78 -24.35 4.42
CA ILE A 82 -2.35 -25.17 5.56
C ILE A 82 -1.04 -25.85 5.19
N VAL A 83 0.02 -25.56 5.96
CA VAL A 83 1.34 -26.19 5.79
C VAL A 83 1.79 -26.72 7.14
N SER A 84 2.04 -28.03 7.23
CA SER A 84 2.54 -28.69 8.45
C SER A 84 1.75 -28.31 9.71
N GLN A 85 0.40 -28.43 9.65
CA GLN A 85 -0.54 -28.09 10.73
C GLN A 85 -0.62 -26.60 11.11
N LYS A 86 0.01 -25.70 10.34
CA LYS A 86 -0.13 -24.24 10.50
C LYS A 86 -1.06 -23.67 9.44
N LEU A 87 -1.99 -22.83 9.88
CA LEU A 87 -2.87 -22.05 9.00
C LEU A 87 -2.20 -20.71 8.69
N TYR A 88 -2.03 -20.42 7.41
CA TYR A 88 -1.55 -19.14 6.90
C TYR A 88 -2.69 -18.40 6.22
N ILE A 89 -2.80 -17.10 6.47
CA ILE A 89 -3.71 -16.19 5.76
C ILE A 89 -2.83 -15.30 4.88
N HIS A 90 -3.05 -15.35 3.57
CA HIS A 90 -2.39 -14.51 2.59
C HIS A 90 -3.31 -13.33 2.29
N ILE A 91 -2.84 -12.11 2.56
CA ILE A 91 -3.62 -10.88 2.40
C ILE A 91 -3.01 -10.07 1.25
N PRO A 92 -3.68 -9.94 0.10
CA PRO A 92 -3.23 -9.09 -1.00
C PRO A 92 -3.46 -7.62 -0.65
N LEU A 93 -2.40 -6.89 -0.29
CA LEU A 93 -2.46 -5.54 0.27
C LEU A 93 -2.19 -4.46 -0.77
N ASN A 94 -2.99 -3.40 -0.76
CA ASN A 94 -2.73 -2.14 -1.44
C ASN A 94 -2.65 -0.97 -0.43
N VAL A 95 -1.83 0.04 -0.73
CA VAL A 95 -1.68 1.26 0.08
C VAL A 95 -2.53 2.38 -0.49
N ARG A 96 -3.53 2.82 0.25
CA ARG A 96 -4.46 3.86 -0.19
C ARG A 96 -3.99 5.25 0.21
N ASP A 97 -3.83 6.11 -0.79
CA ASP A 97 -3.54 7.54 -0.68
C ASP A 97 -2.45 7.87 0.35
N LEU A 98 -1.31 7.19 0.23
CA LEU A 98 -0.11 7.60 0.94
C LEU A 98 0.43 8.87 0.26
N VAL A 99 0.34 9.99 0.96
CA VAL A 99 0.79 11.29 0.49
C VAL A 99 2.11 11.63 1.16
N THR A 100 3.13 11.84 0.33
CA THR A 100 4.42 12.39 0.73
C THR A 100 4.49 13.83 0.26
N GLU A 101 4.79 14.75 1.18
CA GLU A 101 5.09 16.15 0.88
C GLU A 101 6.60 16.30 0.75
N TYR A 102 7.07 16.83 -0.37
CA TYR A 102 8.46 17.16 -0.59
C TYR A 102 8.61 18.67 -0.53
N GLN A 103 9.48 19.16 0.34
CA GLN A 103 10.05 20.48 0.18
C GLN A 103 11.20 20.34 -0.83
N VAL A 104 11.04 21.00 -1.99
CA VAL A 104 12.00 20.97 -3.09
C VAL A 104 12.76 22.28 -3.09
N THR A 105 14.08 22.19 -3.06
CA THR A 105 14.98 23.34 -3.12
C THR A 105 15.87 23.19 -4.35
N CYS A 106 15.79 24.16 -5.25
CA CYS A 106 16.63 24.26 -6.44
C CYS A 106 17.73 25.29 -6.18
N GLU A 107 18.98 24.85 -6.21
CA GLU A 107 20.16 25.70 -6.02
C GLU A 107 20.97 25.79 -7.31
N GLY A 108 21.21 27.02 -7.79
CA GLY A 108 22.07 27.31 -8.93
C GLY A 108 22.36 28.80 -9.03
N ARG A 109 22.04 29.44 -10.17
CA ARG A 109 22.15 30.91 -10.29
C ARG A 109 21.06 31.67 -9.53
N GLU A 110 19.91 31.02 -9.33
CA GLU A 110 18.79 31.51 -8.53
C GLU A 110 18.42 30.44 -7.50
N TYR A 111 17.85 30.87 -6.36
CA TYR A 111 17.41 29.99 -5.27
C TYR A 111 15.89 29.98 -5.24
N GLU A 112 15.30 28.81 -5.48
CA GLU A 112 13.85 28.62 -5.38
C GLU A 112 13.54 27.47 -4.44
N THR A 113 12.51 27.65 -3.61
CA THR A 113 11.99 26.59 -2.74
C THR A 113 10.49 26.52 -2.87
N PHE A 114 9.95 25.35 -3.17
CA PHE A 114 8.53 25.09 -3.28
C PHE A 114 8.15 23.74 -2.66
N VAL A 115 6.84 23.50 -2.53
CA VAL A 115 6.31 22.28 -1.94
C VAL A 115 5.59 21.46 -3.00
N GLN A 116 5.88 20.16 -3.06
CA GLN A 116 5.27 19.21 -3.99
C GLN A 116 4.66 18.03 -3.22
N ASN A 117 3.39 17.74 -3.46
CA ASN A 117 2.76 16.51 -2.94
C ASN A 117 2.80 15.41 -3.98
N VAL A 118 3.16 14.20 -3.56
CA VAL A 118 3.10 12.99 -4.37
C VAL A 118 2.25 11.96 -3.64
N THR A 119 1.23 11.44 -4.32
CA THR A 119 0.32 10.43 -3.78
C THR A 119 0.53 9.10 -4.50
N THR A 120 0.53 7.99 -3.77
CA THR A 120 0.67 6.64 -4.36
C THR A 120 -0.39 6.31 -5.42
N SER A 121 -1.61 6.84 -5.29
CA SER A 121 -2.69 6.64 -6.27
C SER A 121 -2.41 7.24 -7.65
N ASN A 122 -1.43 8.15 -7.79
CA ASN A 122 -0.99 8.65 -9.10
C ASN A 122 0.03 7.73 -9.79
N LEU A 123 0.61 6.76 -9.07
CA LEU A 123 1.59 5.82 -9.63
C LEU A 123 0.92 4.54 -10.18
N ASP A 124 -0.31 4.24 -9.76
CA ASP A 124 -1.08 3.04 -10.16
C ASP A 124 -1.89 3.19 -11.45
N GLN A 125 -1.73 4.27 -12.22
CA GLN A 125 -2.11 4.25 -13.65
C GLN A 125 -1.10 3.45 -14.49
N ALA A 126 -0.68 2.28 -14.00
CA ALA A 126 -0.31 1.21 -14.91
C ALA A 126 -1.63 0.76 -15.57
N PRO A 127 -1.76 0.79 -16.91
CA PRO A 127 -3.00 0.42 -17.56
C PRO A 127 -3.39 -0.98 -17.10
N SER A 128 -4.54 -1.10 -16.45
CA SER A 128 -5.18 -2.38 -16.26
C SER A 128 -5.26 -3.01 -17.65
N LYS A 129 -4.57 -4.14 -17.83
CA LYS A 129 -4.80 -4.98 -19.01
C LYS A 129 -6.27 -5.40 -18.91
N SER A 130 -7.13 -4.73 -19.68
CA SER A 130 -8.47 -5.20 -19.95
C SER A 130 -8.35 -6.60 -20.55
N ALA A 131 -8.92 -7.57 -19.83
CA ALA A 131 -9.12 -8.93 -20.30
C ALA A 131 -10.06 -8.95 -21.52
#